data_AF-A0A7X9GPX5-F1
#
_entry.id   AF-A0A7X9GPX5-F1
#
_cell.length_a   1.000
_cell.length_b   1.000
_cell.length_c   1.000
_cell.angle_alpha   90.00
_cell.angle_beta   90.00
_cell.angle_gamma   90.00
#
_symmetry.space_group_name_H-M   'P 1'
#
loop_
_entity.id
_entity.type
_entity.pdbx_description
1 polymer ?
#
loop_
_entity_poly.entity_id
_entity_poly.type
_entity_poly.pdbx_seq_one_letter_code
_entity_poly.pdbx_strand_id
1 'polypeptide(L)' 'MSINLRTLRILNNITRVQMAKDLGVNVRTITRWEQNGVETMTLKNAKKIANYFNKSLDELFGD' A
#
# COMPACT_ATOMS: atom_id res chain seq x y z
N MET A 1 15.84 -4.06 -0.42
CA MET A 1 15.46 -3.21 -1.60
C MET A 1 14.02 -2.80 -1.41
N SER A 2 13.76 -1.64 -0.82
CA SER A 2 12.42 -1.28 -0.34
C SER A 2 11.42 -1.18 -1.50
N ILE A 3 10.48 -2.11 -1.58
CA ILE A 3 9.43 -2.10 -2.61
C ILE A 3 8.50 -0.91 -2.32
N ASN A 4 8.53 0.09 -3.18
CA ASN A 4 7.64 1.24 -3.06
C ASN A 4 6.20 0.81 -3.41
N LEU A 5 5.24 1.13 -2.53
CA LEU A 5 3.80 0.86 -2.71
C LEU A 5 3.28 1.36 -4.07
N ARG A 6 3.81 2.48 -4.58
CA ARG A 6 3.47 3.02 -5.89
C ARG A 6 3.85 2.04 -7.01
N THR A 7 5.04 1.47 -6.96
CA THR A 7 5.53 0.51 -7.96
C THR A 7 4.66 -0.73 -7.96
N LEU A 8 4.38 -1.29 -6.79
CA LEU A 8 3.50 -2.45 -6.64
C LEU A 8 2.12 -2.19 -7.23
N ARG A 9 1.54 -1.01 -6.96
CA ARG A 9 0.24 -0.61 -7.50
C ARG A 9 0.26 -0.52 -9.04
N ILE A 10 1.31 0.07 -9.62
CA ILE A 10 1.46 0.21 -11.07
C ILE A 10 1.66 -1.15 -11.74
N LEU A 11 2.48 -2.04 -11.16
CA LEU A 11 2.70 -3.40 -11.68
C LEU A 11 1.42 -4.23 -11.73
N ASN A 12 0.49 -3.97 -10.81
CA ASN A 12 -0.81 -4.63 -10.78
C ASN A 12 -1.90 -3.87 -11.56
N ASN A 13 -1.57 -2.81 -12.31
CA ASN A 13 -2.51 -1.96 -13.05
C ASN A 13 -3.66 -1.37 -12.20
N ILE A 14 -3.39 -1.10 -10.92
CA ILE A 14 -4.39 -0.57 -9.99
C ILE A 14 -4.29 0.96 -9.96
N THR A 15 -5.42 1.67 -9.96
CA THR A 15 -5.42 3.13 -9.77
C THR A 15 -5.44 3.48 -8.28
N ARG A 16 -5.01 4.69 -7.91
CA ARG A 16 -5.10 5.15 -6.51
C ARG A 16 -6.55 5.14 -6.01
N VAL A 17 -7.49 5.50 -6.89
CA VAL A 17 -8.92 5.53 -6.57
C VAL A 17 -9.45 4.12 -6.32
N GLN A 18 -9.06 3.16 -7.16
CA GLN A 18 -9.44 1.76 -7.01
C GLN A 18 -8.92 1.20 -5.67
N MET A 19 -7.62 1.38 -5.41
CA MET A 19 -6.99 0.94 -4.17
C MET A 19 -7.61 1.58 -2.93
N ALA A 20 -7.93 2.88 -3.00
CA ALA A 20 -8.59 3.59 -1.91
C ALA A 20 -9.97 3.01 -1.61
N LYS A 21 -10.75 2.72 -2.66
CA LYS A 21 -12.07 2.10 -2.56
C LYS A 21 -11.97 0.70 -1.94
N ASP A 22 -11.05 -0.13 -2.42
CA ASP A 22 -10.90 -1.51 -1.98
C ASP A 22 -10.39 -1.63 -0.53
N LEU A 23 -9.51 -0.71 -0.11
CA LEU A 23 -9.00 -0.66 1.26
C LEU A 23 -9.93 0.10 2.23
N GLY A 24 -10.95 0.78 1.70
CA GLY A 24 -11.88 1.61 2.46
C GLY A 24 -11.20 2.82 3.10
N VAL A 25 -10.32 3.50 2.36
CA VAL A 25 -9.58 4.69 2.81
C VAL A 25 -9.76 5.84 1.82
N ASN A 26 -9.35 7.05 2.20
CA ASN A 26 -9.37 8.19 1.28
C ASN A 26 -8.24 8.05 0.24
N VAL A 27 -8.47 8.51 -1.00
CA VAL A 27 -7.43 8.56 -2.05
C VAL A 27 -6.20 9.34 -1.59
N ARG A 28 -6.37 10.41 -0.80
CA ARG A 28 -5.28 11.15 -0.17
C ARG A 28 -4.43 10.29 0.76
N THR A 29 -5.03 9.31 1.43
CA THR A 29 -4.32 8.35 2.27
C THR A 29 -3.38 7.49 1.43
N ILE A 30 -3.84 7.01 0.26
CA ILE A 30 -2.99 6.27 -0.68
C ILE A 30 -1.83 7.14 -1.17
N THR A 31 -2.12 8.38 -1.60
CA THR A 31 -1.09 9.33 -2.03
C THR A 31 -0.06 9.59 -0.92
N ARG A 32 -0.51 9.76 0.33
CA ARG A 32 0.36 9.95 1.49
C ARG A 32 1.29 8.75 1.71
N TRP A 33 0.78 7.52 1.60
CA TRP A 33 1.62 6.31 1.75
C TRP A 33 2.63 6.16 0.61
N GLU A 34 2.27 6.53 -0.61
CA GLU A 34 3.20 6.53 -1.75
C GLU A 34 4.29 7.61 -1.65
N GLN A 35 3.99 8.76 -1.02
CA GLN A 35 4.90 9.93 -0.94
C GLN A 35 5.76 9.96 0.33
N ASN A 36 5.14 9.74 1.49
CA ASN A 36 5.77 9.89 2.80
C ASN A 36 6.23 8.56 3.39
N GLY A 37 6.15 7.49 2.60
CA GLY A 37 6.47 6.15 3.04
C GLY A 37 5.36 5.51 3.88
N VAL A 38 5.41 4.18 3.84
CA VAL A 38 4.51 3.25 4.54
C VAL A 38 4.78 3.20 6.05
N GLU A 39 5.90 3.77 6.51
CA GLU A 39 6.26 3.92 7.92
C GLU A 39 5.24 4.74 8.72
N THR A 40 4.57 5.69 8.05
CA THR A 40 3.54 6.53 8.67
C THR A 40 2.16 5.85 8.79
N MET A 41 2.08 4.57 8.42
CA MET A 41 0.87 3.77 8.39
C MET A 41 0.70 2.94 9.67
N THR A 42 -0.52 2.87 10.18
CA THR A 42 -0.86 1.93 11.27
C THR A 42 -0.71 0.48 10.82
N LEU A 43 -0.31 -0.42 11.74
CA LEU A 43 -0.24 -1.87 11.48
C LEU A 43 -1.52 -2.46 10.88
N LYS A 44 -2.70 -1.94 11.26
CA LYS A 44 -4.00 -2.33 10.68
C LYS A 44 -4.06 -2.13 9.16
N ASN A 45 -3.63 -0.97 8.69
CA ASN A 45 -3.61 -0.64 7.27
C ASN A 45 -2.50 -1.39 6.54
N ALA A 46 -1.35 -1.61 7.19
CA ALA A 46 -0.30 -2.47 6.66
C ALA A 46 -0.82 -3.88 6.35
N LYS A 47 -1.55 -4.48 7.30
CA LYS A 47 -2.21 -5.79 7.11
C LYS A 47 -3.25 -5.78 5.99
N LYS A 48 -4.03 -4.70 5.85
CA LYS A 48 -4.98 -4.59 4.73
C LYS A 48 -4.27 -4.61 3.38
N ILE A 49 -3.16 -3.88 3.24
CA ILE A 49 -2.36 -3.84 2.02
C ILE A 49 -1.74 -5.21 1.73
N ALA A 50 -1.17 -5.85 2.76
CA ALA A 50 -0.64 -7.21 2.69
C ALA A 50 -1.68 -8.20 2.16
N ASN A 51 -2.87 -8.22 2.74
CA ASN A 51 -3.96 -9.07 2.29
C ASN A 51 -4.42 -8.72 0.87
N TYR A 52 -4.48 -7.43 0.54
CA TYR A 52 -4.92 -6.96 -0.78
C TYR A 52 -3.98 -7.41 -1.91
N PHE A 53 -2.67 -7.47 -1.65
CA PHE A 53 -1.68 -7.99 -2.60
C PHE A 53 -1.32 -9.46 -2.40
N ASN A 54 -1.98 -10.16 -1.47
CA ASN A 54 -1.68 -11.53 -1.08
C ASN A 54 -0.18 -11.74 -0.78
N LYS A 55 0.39 -10.85 0.03
CA LYS A 55 1.79 -10.86 0.46
C LYS A 55 1.91 -10.77 1.97
N SER A 56 3.01 -11.25 2.53
CA SER A 56 3.32 -11.02 3.95
C SER A 56 3.73 -9.55 4.20
N LEU A 57 3.71 -9.12 5.46
CA LEU A 57 4.23 -7.80 5.84
C LEU A 57 5.73 -7.69 5.54
N ASP A 58 6.49 -8.76 5.76
CA ASP A 58 7.94 -8.79 5.51
C ASP A 58 8.25 -8.71 4.00
N GLU A 59 7.42 -9.32 3.13
CA GLU A 59 7.58 -9.18 1.68
C GLU A 59 7.31 -7.77 1.15
N LEU A 60 6.51 -6.98 1.87
CA LEU A 60 6.12 -5.63 1.46
C LEU A 60 6.94 -4.54 2.13
N PHE A 61 7.36 -4.77 3.36
CA PHE A 61 7.94 -3.79 4.26
C PHE A 61 9.23 -4.26 4.94
N GLY A 62 9.67 -5.49 4.71
CA GLY A 62 10.97 -5.97 5.13
C GLY A 62 12.10 -5.42 4.25
N ASP A 63 13.28 -5.29 4.86
CA ASP A 63 14.47 -4.67 4.26
C ASP A 63 15.16 -5.49 3.15
#